data_AF-A0A537JPD6-F1
#
_entry.id   AF-A0A537JPD6-F1
#
_cell.length_a   1.000
_cell.length_b   1.000
_cell.length_c   1.000
_cell.angle_alpha   90.00
_cell.angle_beta   90.00
_cell.angle_gamma   90.00
#
_symmetry.space_group_name_H-M   'P 1'
#
loop_
_entity.id
_entity.type
_entity.pdbx_description
1 polymer ?
#
loop_
_entity_poly.entity_id
_entity_poly.type
_entity_poly.pdbx_seq_one_letter_code
_entity_poly.pdbx_strand_id
1 'polypeptide(L)' 'MSIDLKNKTAFITGAAHGQGRASALALAKERVNIVAFDIATTLEYPGYKLGSEKELDSLSKECES' A
#
# COMPACT_ATOMS: atom_id res chain seq x y z
N MET A 1 17.92 -14.31 9.54
CA MET A 1 18.19 -14.12 8.10
C MET A 1 17.75 -12.71 7.76
N SER A 2 18.63 -11.83 7.30
CA SER A 2 18.24 -10.51 6.77
C SER A 2 18.21 -10.59 5.26
N ILE A 3 17.05 -10.31 4.67
CA ILE A 3 16.93 -10.05 3.24
C ILE A 3 17.03 -8.53 3.09
N ASP A 4 18.04 -8.05 2.37
CA ASP A 4 18.16 -6.63 2.02
C ASP A 4 17.22 -6.31 0.86
N LEU A 5 16.21 -5.47 1.13
CA LEU A 5 15.23 -5.03 0.16
C LEU A 5 15.46 -3.59 -0.31
N LYS A 6 16.49 -2.91 0.18
CA LYS A 6 16.77 -1.52 -0.16
C LYS A 6 16.84 -1.33 -1.68
N ASN A 7 16.22 -0.26 -2.17
CA ASN A 7 16.12 0.10 -3.59
C ASN A 7 15.43 -0.93 -4.49
N LYS A 8 14.84 -2.00 -3.94
CA LYS A 8 13.95 -2.88 -4.71
C LYS A 8 12.59 -2.21 -4.89
N THR A 9 11.79 -2.72 -5.82
CA THR A 9 10.44 -2.23 -6.06
C THR A 9 9.41 -3.26 -5.58
N ALA A 10 8.48 -2.81 -4.74
CA ALA A 10 7.35 -3.61 -4.28
C ALA A 10 6.06 -3.14 -4.97
N PHE A 11 5.41 -4.05 -5.69
CA PHE A 11 4.09 -3.86 -6.27
C PHE A 11 3.04 -4.38 -5.28
N ILE A 12 2.19 -3.50 -4.77
CA ILE A 12 1.27 -3.81 -3.66
C ILE A 12 -0.16 -3.55 -4.11
N THR A 13 -0.93 -4.63 -4.25
CA THR A 13 -2.38 -4.63 -4.49
C THR A 13 -3.13 -4.36 -3.20
N GLY A 14 -4.34 -3.77 -3.27
CA GLY A 14 -5.16 -3.55 -2.08
C GLY A 14 -4.48 -2.60 -1.09
N ALA A 15 -3.68 -1.67 -1.62
CA ALA A 15 -2.79 -0.85 -0.82
C ALA A 15 -3.51 0.28 -0.08
N ALA A 16 -4.71 0.68 -0.49
CA ALA A 16 -5.35 1.86 0.07
C ALA A 16 -5.61 1.71 1.59
N HIS A 17 -5.88 0.50 2.09
CA HIS A 17 -6.16 0.28 3.50
C HIS A 17 -5.73 -1.11 4.00
N GLY A 18 -5.94 -1.37 5.30
CA GLY A 18 -5.70 -2.69 5.89
C GLY A 18 -4.26 -3.18 5.76
N GLN A 19 -4.09 -4.47 5.44
CA GLN A 19 -2.79 -5.13 5.40
C GLN A 19 -1.90 -4.63 4.26
N GLY A 20 -2.46 -4.36 3.07
CA GLY A 20 -1.70 -3.82 1.94
C GLY A 20 -1.05 -2.47 2.31
N ARG A 21 -1.82 -1.59 2.96
CA ARG A 21 -1.31 -0.31 3.48
C ARG A 21 -0.19 -0.49 4.50
N ALA A 22 -0.39 -1.39 5.47
CA ALA A 22 0.61 -1.66 6.50
C ALA A 22 1.92 -2.19 5.90
N SER A 23 1.83 -3.07 4.91
CA SER A 23 2.98 -3.57 4.16
C SER A 23 3.70 -2.47 3.38
N ALA A 24 2.97 -1.59 2.69
CA ALA A 24 3.56 -0.47 1.95
C ALA A 24 4.36 0.46 2.87
N LEU A 25 3.78 0.85 4.01
CA LEU A 25 4.46 1.71 4.98
C LEU A 25 5.68 1.05 5.61
N ALA A 26 5.59 -0.24 5.94
CA ALA A 26 6.74 -0.97 6.50
C ALA A 26 7.89 -1.05 5.49
N LEU A 27 7.60 -1.37 4.23
CA LEU A 27 8.59 -1.45 3.16
C LEU A 27 9.19 -0.09 2.81
N ALA A 28 8.38 0.98 2.80
CA ALA A 28 8.88 2.34 2.56
C ALA A 28 9.95 2.76 3.60
N LYS A 29 9.75 2.43 4.89
CA LYS A 29 10.74 2.67 5.95
C LYS A 29 12.09 1.97 5.72
N GLU A 30 12.05 0.83 5.03
CA GLU A 30 13.24 0.08 4.63
C GLU A 30 13.87 0.57 3.30
N ARG A 31 13.43 1.73 2.79
CA ARG A 31 13.89 2.33 1.52
C ARG A 31 13.61 1.45 0.30
N VAL A 32 12.46 0.78 0.31
CA VAL A 32 11.91 0.07 -0.85
C VAL A 32 11.09 1.06 -1.68
N ASN A 33 11.22 1.04 -2.99
CA ASN A 33 10.35 1.80 -3.89
C ASN A 33 8.96 1.16 -3.89
N ILE A 34 7.92 1.95 -3.68
CA ILE A 34 6.54 1.44 -3.57
C ILE A 34 5.77 1.78 -4.84
N VAL A 35 5.13 0.77 -5.44
CA VAL A 35 4.07 0.93 -6.43
C VAL A 35 2.78 0.40 -5.81
N ALA A 36 2.00 1.31 -5.23
CA ALA A 36 0.74 1.00 -4.56
C ALA A 36 -0.42 1.12 -5.54
N PHE A 37 -1.31 0.14 -5.55
CA PHE A 37 -2.53 0.19 -6.35
C PHE A 37 -3.68 -0.54 -5.66
N ASP A 38 -4.88 -0.02 -5.90
CA ASP A 38 -6.12 -0.48 -5.31
C ASP A 38 -7.25 -0.26 -6.32
N ILE A 39 -8.34 -1.00 -6.18
CA ILE A 39 -9.56 -0.73 -6.94
C ILE A 39 -10.20 0.58 -6.48
N ALA A 40 -9.97 0.96 -5.21
CA ALA A 40 -10.36 2.26 -4.65
C ALA A 40 -11.85 2.60 -4.78
N THR A 41 -12.69 1.59 -4.96
CA THR A 41 -14.13 1.70 -5.19
C THR A 41 -14.89 0.66 -4.37
N THR A 42 -16.16 0.93 -4.10
CA THR A 42 -17.01 -0.01 -3.37
C THR A 42 -17.46 -1.14 -4.30
N LEU A 43 -17.38 -2.39 -3.82
CA LEU A 43 -17.91 -3.56 -4.51
C LEU A 43 -19.08 -4.15 -3.72
N GLU A 44 -20.03 -4.76 -4.44
CA GLU A 44 -21.20 -5.43 -3.84
C GLU A 44 -20.80 -6.63 -2.97
N TYR A 45 -19.80 -7.39 -3.42
CA TYR A 45 -19.10 -8.43 -2.67
C TYR A 45 -17.61 -8.06 -2.63
N PRO A 46 -16.89 -8.16 -1.50
CA PRO A 46 -17.19 -8.95 -0.29
C PRO A 46 -18.01 -8.26 0.84
N GLY A 47 -18.80 -7.22 0.54
CA GLY A 47 -19.77 -6.65 1.50
C GLY A 47 -19.16 -5.90 2.69
N TYR A 48 -17.83 -5.77 2.74
CA TYR A 48 -17.11 -4.88 3.64
C TYR A 48 -16.60 -3.65 2.90
N LYS A 49 -16.36 -2.58 3.65
CA LYS A 49 -15.84 -1.34 3.09
C LYS A 49 -14.44 -1.58 2.52
N LEU A 50 -14.30 -1.33 1.22
CA LEU A 50 -13.02 -1.34 0.53
C LEU A 50 -12.31 0.01 0.69
N GLY A 51 -11.04 0.03 0.34
CA GLY A 51 -10.25 1.25 0.33
C GLY A 51 -10.81 2.27 -0.67
N SER A 52 -10.54 3.54 -0.40
CA SER A 52 -10.94 4.67 -1.25
C SER A 52 -9.73 5.33 -1.92
N GLU A 53 -9.97 6.08 -2.99
CA GLU A 53 -8.92 6.87 -3.67
C GLU A 53 -8.21 7.81 -2.69
N LYS A 54 -8.97 8.43 -1.78
CA LYS A 54 -8.42 9.31 -0.75
C LYS A 54 -7.46 8.59 0.20
N GLU A 55 -7.73 7.33 0.54
CA GLU A 55 -6.84 6.53 1.38
C GLU A 55 -5.56 6.15 0.61
N LEU A 56 -5.67 5.85 -0.68
CA LEU A 56 -4.52 5.58 -1.55
C LEU A 56 -3.62 6.82 -1.71
N ASP A 57 -4.22 7.99 -1.91
CA ASP A 57 -3.51 9.28 -1.98
C ASP A 57 -2.79 9.62 -0.67
N SER A 58 -3.44 9.35 0.47
CA SER A 58 -2.83 9.52 1.79
C SER A 58 -1.63 8.59 1.95
N LEU A 59 -1.77 7.32 1.55
CA LEU A 59 -0.68 6.36 1.60
C LEU A 59 0.54 6.83 0.81
N SER A 60 0.35 7.34 -0.41
CA SER A 60 1.47 7.85 -1.22
C SER A 60 2.29 8.89 -0.47
N LYS A 61 1.62 9.88 0.14
CA LYS A 61 2.27 10.95 0.92
C LYS A 61 2.98 10.42 2.16
N GLU A 62 2.39 9.44 2.83
CA GLU A 62 2.96 8.83 4.03
C GLU A 62 4.17 7.94 3.72
N CYS A 63 4.22 7.30 2.55
CA CYS A 63 5.39 6.56 2.09
C CYS A 63 6.58 7.46 1.69
N GLU A 64 6.32 8.72 1.35
CA GLU A 64 7.33 9.72 0.98
C GLU A 64 7.90 10.49 2.18
N SER A 65 7.26 10.39 3.36
CA SER A 65 7.64 11.09 4.60
C SER A 65 8.70 10.35 5.40
#